data_AF-A0A4Y3VBR5-F1
#
_entry.id   AF-A0A4Y3VBR5-F1
#
_cell.length_a   1.000
_cell.length_b   1.000
_cell.length_c   1.000
_cell.angle_alpha   90.00
_cell.angle_beta   90.00
_cell.angle_gamma   90.00
#
_symmetry.space_group_name_H-M   'P 1'
#
loop_
_entity.id
_entity.type
_entity.pdbx_description
1 polymer ?
#
loop_
_entity_poly.entity_id
_entity_poly.type
_entity_poly.pdbx_seq_one_letter_code
_entity_poly.pdbx_strand_id
1 'polypeptide(L)'
;MKSALFNADEVKRRLYLQGMHGQQLAEAVGVSKTSISYYLSGQRKPSAPVFLRICRALGAEPEELYVSADAPDSKLTPRSGSAA
;
A
#
# COMPACT_ATOMS: atom_id res chain seq x y z
N MET A 1 22.83 0.71 -4.81
CA MET A 1 21.76 1.73 -4.74
C MET A 1 20.65 1.18 -3.86
N LYS A 2 20.50 1.68 -2.63
CA LYS A 2 19.41 1.27 -1.73
C LYS A 2 18.14 2.00 -2.16
N SER A 3 17.45 1.42 -3.13
CA SER A 3 16.27 2.03 -3.76
C SER A 3 15.05 1.76 -2.89
N ALA A 4 14.48 2.81 -2.29
CA ALA A 4 13.29 2.74 -1.45
C ALA A 4 12.19 1.82 -2.03
N LEU A 5 11.56 1.04 -1.14
CA LEU A 5 10.75 -0.12 -1.49
C LEU A 5 9.26 0.12 -1.18
N PHE A 6 8.41 -0.42 -2.04
CA PHE A 6 6.98 -0.55 -1.76
C PHE A 6 6.79 -1.57 -0.65
N ASN A 7 6.14 -1.17 0.44
CA ASN A 7 5.97 -2.02 1.62
C ASN A 7 4.81 -3.00 1.43
N ALA A 8 5.07 -4.07 0.69
CA ALA A 8 4.08 -5.10 0.41
C ALA A 8 3.53 -5.79 1.67
N ASP A 9 4.30 -5.85 2.75
CA ASP A 9 3.89 -6.51 3.99
C ASP A 9 2.83 -5.68 4.72
N GLU A 10 3.03 -4.36 4.82
CA GLU A 10 2.04 -3.44 5.40
C GLU A 10 0.74 -3.43 4.59
N VAL A 11 0.83 -3.53 3.25
CA VAL A 11 -0.37 -3.68 2.41
C VAL A 11 -1.14 -4.95 2.77
N LYS A 12 -0.46 -6.09 2.91
CA LYS A 12 -1.11 -7.36 3.30
C LYS A 12 -1.74 -7.27 4.68
N ARG A 13 -1.06 -6.62 5.62
CA ARG A 13 -1.57 -6.39 6.98
C ARG A 13 -2.84 -5.57 6.95
N ARG A 14 -2.88 -4.46 6.19
CA ARG A 14 -4.09 -3.63 6.08
C ARG A 14 -5.24 -4.34 5.37
N LEU A 15 -4.94 -5.11 4.33
CA LEU A 15 -5.93 -5.97 3.67
C LEU A 15 -6.56 -6.94 4.67
N TYR A 16 -5.75 -7.58 5.50
CA TYR A 16 -6.24 -8.47 6.56
C TYR A 16 -7.12 -7.73 7.59
N LEU A 17 -6.68 -6.55 8.05
CA LEU A 17 -7.44 -5.74 9.02
C LEU A 17 -8.78 -5.24 8.46
N GLN A 18 -8.86 -4.94 7.16
CA GLN A 18 -10.09 -4.50 6.50
C GLN A 18 -10.95 -5.66 5.97
N GLY A 19 -10.52 -6.92 6.12
CA GLY A 19 -11.19 -8.07 5.52
C GLY A 19 -11.20 -8.03 3.99
N MET A 20 -10.32 -7.23 3.38
CA MET A 20 -10.22 -7.10 1.93
C MET A 20 -9.27 -8.15 1.36
N HIS A 21 -9.66 -8.73 0.23
CA HIS A 21 -8.83 -9.67 -0.52
C HIS A 21 -8.06 -8.96 -1.64
N GLY A 22 -6.92 -9.52 -2.07
CA GLY A 22 -6.11 -8.93 -3.14
C GLY A 22 -6.86 -8.73 -4.48
N GLN A 23 -7.94 -9.46 -4.71
CA GLN A 23 -8.83 -9.24 -5.85
C GLN A 23 -9.69 -7.97 -5.69
N GLN A 24 -10.22 -7.73 -4.49
CA GLN A 24 -10.97 -6.51 -4.18
C GLN A 24 -10.09 -5.27 -4.28
N LEU A 25 -8.83 -5.36 -3.83
CA LEU A 25 -7.84 -4.29 -4.03
C LEU A 25 -7.57 -4.04 -5.51
N ALA A 26 -7.43 -5.12 -6.30
CA ALA A 26 -7.21 -5.01 -7.74
C ALA A 26 -8.37 -4.27 -8.43
N GLU A 27 -9.60 -4.61 -8.07
CA GLU A 27 -10.82 -3.94 -8.56
C GLU A 27 -10.88 -2.47 -8.13
N ALA A 28 -10.62 -2.16 -6.85
CA ALA A 28 -10.63 -0.80 -6.33
C ALA A 28 -9.58 0.11 -6.98
N VAL A 29 -8.42 -0.47 -7.33
CA VAL A 29 -7.30 0.25 -7.97
C VAL A 29 -7.47 0.32 -9.50
N GLY A 30 -8.28 -0.56 -10.07
CA GLY A 30 -8.49 -0.70 -11.51
C GLY A 30 -7.31 -1.37 -12.22
N VAL A 31 -6.73 -2.39 -11.60
CA VAL A 31 -5.61 -3.18 -12.16
C VAL A 31 -5.92 -4.67 -12.10
N SER A 32 -5.16 -5.48 -12.83
CA SER A 32 -5.30 -6.94 -12.78
C SER A 32 -4.80 -7.50 -11.45
N LYS A 33 -5.44 -8.57 -10.96
CA LYS A 33 -5.00 -9.35 -9.79
C LYS A 33 -3.53 -9.78 -9.90
N THR A 34 -3.10 -10.17 -11.11
CA THR A 34 -1.70 -10.53 -11.38
C THR A 34 -0.73 -9.37 -11.13
N SER A 35 -1.11 -8.14 -11.49
CA SER A 35 -0.30 -6.94 -11.22
C SER A 35 -0.16 -6.70 -9.72
N ILE A 36 -1.25 -6.81 -8.95
CA ILE A 36 -1.22 -6.75 -7.49
C ILE A 36 -0.29 -7.82 -6.92
N SER A 37 -0.40 -9.07 -7.38
CA SER A 37 0.51 -10.14 -6.93
C SER A 37 1.99 -9.83 -7.20
N TYR A 38 2.32 -9.26 -8.37
CA TYR A 38 3.71 -8.86 -8.65
C TYR A 38 4.20 -7.73 -7.74
N TYR A 39 3.33 -6.79 -7.39
CA TYR A 39 3.66 -5.72 -6.44
C TYR A 39 3.85 -6.27 -5.03
N LEU A 40 2.95 -7.15 -4.59
CA LEU A 40 2.98 -7.76 -3.25
C LEU A 40 4.12 -8.77 -3.05
N SER A 41 4.66 -9.32 -4.13
CA SER A 41 5.84 -10.19 -4.11
C SER A 41 7.15 -9.42 -4.35
N GLY A 42 7.09 -8.10 -4.56
CA GLY A 42 8.27 -7.27 -4.86
C GLY A 42 8.89 -7.50 -6.24
N GLN A 43 8.27 -8.35 -7.08
CA GLN A 43 8.71 -8.64 -8.45
C GLN A 43 8.60 -7.42 -9.37
N ARG A 44 7.63 -6.54 -9.11
CA ARG A 44 7.47 -5.25 -9.81
C ARG A 44 7.17 -4.14 -8.83
N LYS A 45 7.56 -2.92 -9.21
CA LYS A 45 7.12 -1.70 -8.53
C LYS A 45 5.86 -1.16 -9.21
N PRO A 46 4.82 -0.76 -8.44
CA PRO A 46 3.72 -0.02 -9.00
C PRO A 46 4.22 1.35 -9.50
N SER A 47 3.67 1.82 -10.60
CA SER A 47 3.90 3.20 -11.05
C SER A 47 3.27 4.17 -10.05
N ALA A 48 3.80 5.40 -9.96
CA ALA A 48 3.28 6.46 -9.08
C ALA A 48 1.73 6.60 -9.09
N PRO A 49 1.03 6.62 -10.25
CA PRO A 49 -0.44 6.71 -10.26
C PRO A 49 -1.12 5.47 -9.66
N VAL A 50 -0.57 4.27 -9.88
CA VAL A 50 -1.11 3.02 -9.31
C VAL A 50 -0.87 2.98 -7.81
N PHE A 51 0.30 3.43 -7.36
CA PHE A 51 0.64 3.52 -5.95
C PHE A 51 -0.33 4.43 -5.19
N LEU A 52 -0.60 5.63 -5.69
CA LEU A 52 -1.56 6.55 -5.08
C LEU A 52 -2.98 5.96 -5.02
N ARG A 53 -3.39 5.21 -6.04
CA ARG A 53 -4.68 4.49 -6.03
C ARG A 53 -4.71 3.39 -4.97
N ILE A 54 -3.63 2.64 -4.79
CA ILE A 54 -3.50 1.63 -3.73
C ILE A 54 -3.60 2.30 -2.35
N CYS A 55 -2.89 3.41 -2.14
CA CYS A 55 -2.96 4.21 -0.91
C CYS A 55 -4.41 4.64 -0.63
N ARG A 56 -5.08 5.21 -1.62
CA ARG A 56 -6.48 5.65 -1.50
C ARG A 56 -7.45 4.50 -1.24
N ALA A 57 -7.27 3.35 -1.90
CA ALA A 57 -8.11 2.18 -1.71
C ALA A 57 -7.98 1.59 -0.29
N LEU A 58 -6.79 1.66 0.29
CA LEU A 58 -6.49 1.16 1.64
C LEU A 58 -6.68 2.22 2.73
N GLY A 59 -7.01 3.47 2.36
CA GLY A 59 -7.03 4.61 3.30
C GLY A 59 -5.69 4.83 4.00
N ALA A 60 -4.59 4.56 3.32
CA ALA A 60 -3.24 4.69 3.85
C ALA A 60 -2.54 5.90 3.22
N GLU A 61 -1.67 6.55 3.99
CA GLU A 61 -0.80 7.60 3.47
C GLU A 61 0.36 6.95 2.68
N PRO A 62 0.87 7.62 1.63
CA PRO A 62 1.98 7.09 0.84
C PRO A 62 3.23 6.81 1.69
N GLU A 63 3.48 7.60 2.74
CA GLU A 63 4.60 7.41 3.66
C GLU A 63 4.50 6.13 4.49
N GLU A 64 3.28 5.63 4.76
CA GLU A 64 3.08 4.38 5.50
C GLU A 64 3.36 3.14 4.63
N LEU A 65 3.10 3.27 3.33
CA LEU A 65 3.29 2.19 2.35
C LEU A 65 4.65 2.26 1.63
N TYR A 66 5.50 3.23 1.98
CA TYR A 66 6.79 3.47 1.38
C TYR A 66 7.91 3.35 2.42
N VAL A 67 8.78 2.35 2.26
CA VAL A 67 9.95 2.18 3.14
C VAL A 67 11.14 2.92 2.55
N SER A 68 11.47 4.04 3.18
CA SER A 68 12.79 4.67 3.03
C SER A 68 13.78 3.96 3.96
N ALA A 69 14.94 3.59 3.42
CA ALA A 69 15.97 2.83 4.16
C ALA A 69 16.65 3.61 5.31
N ASP A 70 16.18 4.82 5.61
CA ASP A 70 16.82 5.78 6.53
C ASP A 70 15.96 6.14 7.77
N ALA A 71 14.69 5.74 7.83
CA ALA A 71 13.82 6.11 8.95
C ALA A 71 13.48 4.90 9.86
N PRO A 72 13.98 4.86 11.11
CA PRO A 72 13.48 3.94 12.10
C PRO A 72 12.12 4.41 12.62
N ASP A 73 11.12 3.54 12.54
CA ASP A 73 9.93 3.46 13.40
C ASP A 73 9.40 4.80 13.96
N SER A 74 9.06 5.77 13.11
CA SER A 74 8.28 6.92 13.58
C SER A 74 6.82 6.54 13.48
N LYS A 75 6.31 5.89 14.53
CA LYS A 75 4.89 5.70 14.76
C LYS A 75 4.19 7.06 14.72
N LEU A 76 3.49 7.37 13.63
CA LEU A 76 2.56 8.50 13.59
C LEU A 76 1.12 7.98 13.47
N THR A 77 0.59 7.66 14.65
CA THR A 77 -0.77 7.89 15.18
C THR A 77 -1.95 8.15 14.21
N PRO A 78 -3.16 7.67 14.57
CA PRO A 78 -4.36 7.78 13.75
C PRO A 78 -4.74 9.25 13.53
N ARG A 79 -4.80 9.70 12.27
CA ARG A 79 -5.69 10.81 11.93
C ARG A 79 -7.11 10.27 11.87
N SER A 80 -7.71 10.17 13.05
CA SER A 80 -9.17 10.24 13.20
C SER A 80 -9.68 11.46 12.46
N GLY A 81 -10.76 11.28 11.68
CA GLY A 81 -11.66 12.38 11.32
C GLY A 81 -11.78 12.69 9.82
N SER A 82 -12.56 11.88 9.11
CA SER A 82 -13.38 12.39 8.01
C SER A 82 -14.73 11.71 8.02
N ALA A 83 -15.65 12.17 8.86
CA ALA A 83 -17.08 12.19 8.59
C ALA A 83 -17.83 13.04 9.64
N ALA A 84 -18.40 14.14 9.14
CA ALA A 84 -19.53 14.94 9.63
C ALA A 84 -19.41 15.69 10.96
#